data_AF-A0A2N2YI45-F1
#
_entry.id   AF-A0A2N2YI45-F1
#
_cell.length_a   1.000
_cell.length_b   1.000
_cell.length_c   1.000
_cell.angle_alpha   90.00
_cell.angle_beta   90.00
_cell.angle_gamma   90.00
#
_symmetry.space_group_name_H-M   'P 1'
#
loop_
_entity.id
_entity.type
_entity.pdbx_description
1 polymer ?
#
loop_
_entity_poly.entity_id
_entity_poly.type
_entity_poly.pdbx_seq_one_letter_code
_entity_poly.pdbx_strand_id
1 'polypeptide(L)'
;MTRIVKITLLFFIVFAMTSSTCYKNKPFDEESFVYSNVEDIIYPPDEFQLFFNLRTFNNYEGIIVFKNNSVWEVEKVTAFSTKFWIEREYPLYIATLDFGQLGVNKYLIGFAADTTYHFWANNNSFIEPRNLFVRFRRLDNNYETFDPKF
;
A
#
# COMPACT_ATOMS: atom_id res chain seq x y z
N MET A 1 19.71 -40.92 -31.34
CA MET A 1 18.82 -39.74 -31.38
C MET A 1 17.78 -39.72 -30.24
N THR A 2 17.19 -40.85 -29.87
CA THR A 2 16.12 -40.94 -28.83
C THR A 2 16.55 -40.63 -27.39
N ARG A 3 17.84 -40.81 -27.04
CA ARG A 3 18.35 -40.59 -25.67
C ARG A 3 18.51 -39.10 -25.34
N ILE A 4 18.91 -38.28 -26.31
CA ILE A 4 19.07 -36.82 -26.15
C ILE A 4 17.69 -36.16 -25.99
N VAL A 5 16.71 -36.55 -26.83
CA VAL A 5 15.34 -36.03 -26.76
C VAL A 5 14.69 -36.27 -25.39
N LYS A 6 14.92 -37.45 -24.78
CA LYS A 6 14.42 -37.76 -23.44
C LYS A 6 15.04 -36.89 -22.34
N ILE A 7 16.33 -36.57 -22.46
CA ILE A 7 17.03 -35.70 -21.49
C ILE A 7 16.54 -34.26 -21.63
N THR A 8 16.37 -33.76 -22.86
CA THR A 8 15.86 -32.40 -23.10
C THR A 8 14.43 -32.25 -22.60
N LEU A 9 13.57 -33.25 -22.83
CA LEU A 9 12.19 -33.24 -22.34
C LEU A 9 12.12 -33.25 -20.81
N LEU A 10 12.96 -34.07 -20.16
CA LEU A 10 13.04 -34.11 -18.69
C LEU A 10 13.47 -32.76 -18.12
N PHE A 11 14.44 -32.09 -18.76
CA PHE A 11 14.91 -30.78 -18.34
C PHE A 11 13.81 -29.71 -18.44
N PHE A 12 13.04 -29.67 -19.53
CA PHE A 12 11.92 -28.74 -19.67
C PHE A 12 10.80 -28.99 -18.66
N ILE A 13 10.52 -30.25 -18.34
CA ILE A 13 9.53 -30.61 -17.32
C ILE A 13 9.98 -30.13 -15.93
N VAL A 14 11.24 -30.40 -15.55
CA VAL A 14 11.78 -29.93 -14.26
C VAL A 14 11.80 -28.40 -14.19
N PHE A 15 12.19 -27.73 -15.28
CA PHE A 15 12.19 -26.27 -15.36
C PHE A 15 10.78 -25.69 -15.18
N ALA A 16 9.77 -26.27 -15.84
CA ALA A 16 8.37 -25.87 -15.69
C ALA A 16 7.82 -26.12 -14.28
N MET A 17 8.25 -27.18 -13.59
CA MET A 17 7.87 -27.40 -12.19
C MET A 17 8.52 -26.37 -11.26
N THR A 18 9.78 -25.97 -11.50
CA THR A 18 10.46 -24.96 -10.67
C THR A 18 9.95 -23.53 -10.88
N SER A 19 9.46 -23.19 -12.08
CA SER A 19 8.85 -21.88 -12.36
C SER A 19 7.45 -21.72 -11.78
N SER A 20 6.83 -22.80 -11.29
CA SER A 20 5.51 -22.77 -10.64
C SER A 20 5.52 -22.31 -9.19
N THR A 21 6.68 -21.86 -8.68
CA THR A 21 6.75 -21.18 -7.37
C THR A 21 6.10 -19.80 -7.48
N CYS A 22 4.76 -19.81 -7.51
CA CYS A 22 3.94 -18.63 -7.30
C CYS A 22 4.19 -18.19 -5.85
N TYR A 23 5.21 -17.36 -5.64
CA TYR A 23 5.41 -16.63 -4.41
C TYR A 23 4.21 -15.68 -4.26
N LYS A 24 3.15 -16.16 -3.63
CA LYS A 24 2.24 -15.29 -2.91
C LYS A 24 3.08 -14.72 -1.78
N ASN A 25 3.72 -13.57 -2.02
CA ASN A 25 4.07 -12.67 -0.94
C ASN A 25 2.73 -12.38 -0.24
N LYS A 26 2.40 -13.16 0.81
CA LYS A 26 1.30 -12.79 1.69
C LYS A 26 1.74 -11.45 2.27
N PRO A 27 1.02 -10.35 2.03
CA PRO A 27 1.41 -9.06 2.59
C PRO A 27 1.14 -8.98 4.11
N PHE A 28 0.78 -10.09 4.74
CA PHE A 28 0.23 -10.18 6.08
C PHE A 28 1.04 -11.14 6.95
N ASP A 29 1.44 -10.66 8.13
CA ASP A 29 1.43 -11.50 9.32
C ASP A 29 -0.04 -11.66 9.75
N GLU A 30 -0.43 -12.86 10.19
CA GLU A 30 -1.83 -13.28 10.38
C GLU A 30 -2.64 -12.44 11.41
N GLU A 31 -1.99 -11.48 12.08
CA GLU A 31 -2.57 -10.66 13.16
C GLU A 31 -2.86 -9.18 12.78
N SER A 32 -2.55 -8.74 11.55
CA SER A 32 -2.72 -7.32 11.16
C SER A 32 -4.17 -7.00 10.72
N PHE A 33 -4.77 -5.94 11.28
CA PHE A 33 -6.09 -5.45 10.89
C PHE A 33 -6.06 -4.93 9.44
N VAL A 34 -6.98 -5.39 8.59
CA VAL A 34 -7.07 -4.96 7.18
C VAL A 34 -8.41 -4.30 6.94
N TYR A 35 -8.37 -3.01 6.58
CA TYR A 35 -9.54 -2.24 6.20
C TYR A 35 -9.63 -2.10 4.68
N SER A 36 -10.86 -2.06 4.15
CA SER A 36 -11.11 -1.68 2.76
C SER A 36 -11.28 -0.18 2.67
N ASN A 37 -10.87 0.40 1.54
CA ASN A 37 -11.06 1.82 1.24
C ASN A 37 -12.54 2.24 1.08
N VAL A 38 -13.51 1.32 1.15
CA VAL A 38 -14.94 1.62 0.96
C VAL A 38 -15.60 2.22 2.20
N GLU A 39 -15.07 1.94 3.39
CA GLU A 39 -15.61 2.41 4.66
C GLU A 39 -14.64 3.39 5.32
N ASP A 40 -15.20 4.43 5.94
CA ASP A 40 -14.42 5.40 6.70
C ASP A 40 -13.78 4.72 7.92
N ILE A 41 -12.47 4.89 8.08
CA ILE A 41 -11.70 4.30 9.17
C ILE A 41 -11.56 5.34 10.27
N ILE A 42 -12.40 5.23 11.29
CA ILE A 42 -12.40 6.15 12.43
C ILE A 42 -11.62 5.52 13.58
N TYR A 43 -10.55 6.21 14.01
CA TYR A 43 -9.71 5.84 15.14
C TYR A 43 -9.12 4.42 15.03
N PRO A 44 -8.31 4.15 13.98
CA PRO A 44 -7.71 2.83 13.77
C PRO A 44 -6.76 2.41 14.92
N PRO A 45 -6.46 1.11 15.04
CA PRO A 45 -5.42 0.61 15.94
C PRO A 45 -4.03 1.09 15.50
N ASP A 46 -3.04 0.92 16.38
CA ASP A 46 -1.66 1.40 16.16
C ASP A 46 -0.96 0.74 14.97
N GLU A 47 -1.41 -0.44 14.54
CA GLU A 47 -0.93 -1.10 13.34
C GLU A 47 -2.11 -1.67 12.54
N PHE A 48 -2.19 -1.29 11.27
CA PHE A 48 -3.22 -1.75 10.35
C PHE A 48 -2.76 -1.64 8.89
N GLN A 49 -3.56 -2.18 7.98
CA GLN A 49 -3.39 -2.01 6.54
C GLN A 49 -4.67 -1.46 5.90
N LEU A 50 -4.49 -0.58 4.92
CA LEU A 50 -5.53 -0.13 4.01
C LEU A 50 -5.39 -0.87 2.68
N PHE A 51 -6.47 -1.51 2.25
CA PHE A 51 -6.56 -2.27 1.01
C PHE A 51 -7.33 -1.50 -0.06
N PHE A 52 -6.71 -1.39 -1.23
CA PHE A 52 -7.33 -0.90 -2.46
C PHE A 52 -7.36 -2.00 -3.53
N ASN A 53 -8.55 -2.28 -4.07
CA ASN A 53 -8.73 -3.14 -5.23
C ASN A 53 -8.72 -2.30 -6.52
N LEU A 54 -7.52 -2.02 -7.03
CA LEU A 54 -7.31 -1.09 -8.13
C LEU A 54 -7.65 -1.74 -9.47
N ARG A 55 -8.73 -1.28 -10.08
CA ARG A 55 -9.01 -1.53 -11.50
C ARG A 55 -8.37 -0.46 -12.37
N THR A 56 -8.32 -0.74 -13.66
CA THR A 56 -7.78 0.14 -14.69
C THR A 56 -8.55 1.46 -14.75
N PHE A 57 -7.84 2.58 -14.85
CA PHE A 57 -8.38 3.93 -15.11
C PHE A 57 -9.35 4.52 -14.06
N ASN A 58 -9.29 4.08 -12.81
CA ASN A 58 -10.09 4.62 -11.72
C ASN A 58 -9.23 5.15 -10.57
N ASN A 59 -9.68 6.24 -9.95
CA ASN A 59 -9.18 6.69 -8.66
C ASN A 59 -10.01 6.02 -7.56
N TYR A 60 -9.32 5.57 -6.52
CA TYR A 60 -9.91 4.97 -5.33
C TYR A 60 -9.54 5.82 -4.14
N GLU A 61 -10.52 6.12 -3.31
CA GLU A 61 -10.38 6.92 -2.09
C GLU A 61 -10.62 6.01 -0.89
N GLY A 62 -9.88 6.21 0.19
CA GLY A 62 -10.19 5.72 1.52
C GLY A 62 -10.03 6.85 2.52
N ILE A 63 -10.93 6.95 3.50
CA ILE A 63 -10.93 8.04 4.47
C ILE A 63 -10.47 7.51 5.82
N ILE A 64 -9.55 8.24 6.48
CA ILE A 64 -9.09 7.91 7.83
C ILE A 64 -9.14 9.15 8.72
N VAL A 65 -9.65 8.98 9.95
CA VAL A 65 -9.60 9.97 11.03
C VAL A 65 -8.83 9.39 12.21
N PHE A 66 -7.74 10.05 12.61
CA PHE A 66 -6.90 9.60 13.72
C PHE A 66 -7.38 10.16 15.06
N LYS A 67 -7.25 9.38 16.12
CA LYS A 67 -7.74 9.75 17.47
C LYS A 67 -6.86 10.80 18.15
N ASN A 68 -5.55 10.67 17.96
CA ASN A 68 -4.55 11.49 18.63
C ASN A 68 -3.57 12.04 17.61
N ASN A 69 -3.02 13.23 17.89
CA ASN A 69 -1.83 13.73 17.22
C ASN A 69 -0.72 12.69 17.33
N SER A 70 -0.27 12.14 16.21
CA SER A 70 0.66 11.00 16.22
C SER A 70 1.47 10.90 14.94
N VAL A 71 2.65 10.28 15.04
CA VAL A 71 3.54 10.03 13.92
C VAL A 71 3.34 8.60 13.43
N TRP A 72 3.25 8.44 12.12
CA TRP A 72 2.98 7.16 11.47
C TRP A 72 4.03 6.87 10.41
N GLU A 73 4.49 5.62 10.40
CA GLU A 73 5.09 5.02 9.21
C GLU A 73 3.97 4.57 8.27
N VAL A 74 3.98 5.09 7.05
CA VAL A 74 3.06 4.72 5.97
C VAL A 74 3.84 4.04 4.86
N GLU A 75 3.56 2.76 4.59
CA GLU A 75 4.31 1.93 3.65
C GLU A 75 3.41 1.28 2.58
N LYS A 76 3.69 1.51 1.30
CA LYS A 76 3.21 0.64 0.21
C LYS A 76 3.87 -0.72 0.35
N VAL A 77 3.11 -1.78 0.62
CA VAL A 77 3.60 -3.16 0.80
C VAL A 77 3.58 -3.94 -0.51
N THR A 78 2.66 -3.60 -1.40
CA THR A 78 2.45 -4.25 -2.69
C THR A 78 2.23 -3.22 -3.78
N ALA A 79 2.19 -3.67 -5.04
CA ALA A 79 1.88 -2.83 -6.19
C ALA A 79 2.68 -1.51 -6.23
N PHE A 80 3.99 -1.55 -5.93
CA PHE A 80 4.83 -0.35 -5.77
C PHE A 80 4.74 0.67 -6.92
N SER A 81 4.46 0.17 -8.13
CA SER A 81 4.30 0.95 -9.35
C SER A 81 2.94 1.64 -9.48
N THR A 82 2.01 1.49 -8.55
CA THR A 82 0.74 2.23 -8.54
C THR A 82 0.94 3.60 -7.90
N LYS A 83 0.14 4.58 -8.32
CA LYS A 83 0.14 5.88 -7.66
C LYS A 83 -0.61 5.76 -6.34
N PHE A 84 -0.07 6.41 -5.33
CA PHE A 84 -0.67 6.53 -4.00
C PHE A 84 -0.31 7.91 -3.46
N TRP A 85 -1.30 8.62 -2.95
CA TRP A 85 -1.11 9.94 -2.38
C TRP A 85 -2.11 10.20 -1.27
N ILE A 86 -1.79 11.15 -0.40
CA ILE A 86 -2.63 11.54 0.73
C ILE A 86 -3.04 12.99 0.52
N GLU A 87 -4.31 13.29 0.75
CA GLU A 87 -4.85 14.63 0.73
C GLU A 87 -5.46 15.02 2.07
N ARG A 88 -5.31 16.30 2.39
CA ARG A 88 -6.02 16.96 3.48
C ARG A 88 -6.63 18.24 2.94
N GLU A 89 -7.93 18.39 3.12
CA GLU A 89 -8.64 19.60 2.72
C GLU A 89 -8.48 20.67 3.81
N TYR A 90 -8.07 21.86 3.39
CA TYR A 90 -8.09 23.08 4.20
C TYR A 90 -9.09 24.06 3.58
N PRO A 91 -9.60 25.05 4.34
CA PRO A 91 -10.61 25.98 3.82
C PRO A 91 -10.22 26.74 2.54
N LEU A 92 -8.93 26.87 2.25
CA LEU A 92 -8.39 27.67 1.15
C LEU A 92 -7.56 26.87 0.13
N TYR A 93 -7.18 25.62 0.43
CA TYR A 93 -6.34 24.80 -0.43
C TYR A 93 -6.42 23.32 -0.05
N ILE A 94 -5.99 22.44 -0.95
CA ILE A 94 -5.81 21.01 -0.67
C ILE A 94 -4.30 20.76 -0.55
N ALA A 95 -3.88 20.21 0.59
CA ALA A 95 -2.51 19.72 0.74
C ALA A 95 -2.44 18.31 0.16
N THR A 96 -1.42 18.03 -0.65
CA THR A 96 -1.20 16.72 -1.26
C THR A 96 0.20 16.21 -0.93
N LEU A 97 0.29 14.98 -0.44
CA LEU A 97 1.53 14.25 -0.25
C LEU A 97 1.56 13.05 -1.19
N ASP A 98 2.35 13.17 -2.26
CA ASP A 98 2.49 12.12 -3.28
C ASP A 98 3.63 11.15 -2.92
N PHE A 99 3.33 9.85 -2.87
CA PHE A 99 4.32 8.80 -2.60
C PHE A 99 5.04 8.36 -3.89
N GLY A 100 4.70 8.97 -5.02
CA GLY A 100 5.28 8.71 -6.33
C GLY A 100 5.01 7.29 -6.84
N GLN A 101 5.44 7.06 -8.08
CA GLN A 101 5.29 5.76 -8.75
C GLN A 101 6.52 4.85 -8.57
N LEU A 102 7.71 5.45 -8.40
CA LEU A 102 8.99 4.75 -8.37
C LEU A 102 9.93 5.51 -7.42
N GLY A 103 10.33 4.92 -6.30
CA GLY A 103 11.45 5.41 -5.50
C GLY A 103 11.24 5.47 -3.99
N VAL A 104 10.04 5.80 -3.51
CA VAL A 104 9.75 5.84 -2.07
C VAL A 104 8.48 5.05 -1.80
N ASN A 105 8.62 3.92 -1.10
CA ASN A 105 7.49 3.10 -0.69
C ASN A 105 7.12 3.34 0.77
N LYS A 106 7.84 4.19 1.51
CA LYS A 106 7.69 4.38 2.95
C LYS A 106 7.95 5.82 3.36
N TYR A 107 7.04 6.40 4.14
CA TYR A 107 7.18 7.74 4.69
C TYR A 107 6.86 7.77 6.18
N LEU A 108 7.49 8.70 6.89
CA LEU A 108 7.20 9.03 8.28
C LEU A 108 6.45 10.36 8.29
N ILE A 109 5.20 10.37 8.77
CA ILE A 109 4.30 11.52 8.65
C ILE A 109 3.57 11.73 9.97
N GLY A 110 3.50 12.98 10.44
CA GLY A 110 2.64 13.36 11.55
C GLY A 110 1.21 13.65 11.08
N PHE A 111 0.22 12.92 11.62
CA PHE A 111 -1.20 13.21 11.43
C PHE A 111 -1.81 13.84 12.69
N ALA A 112 -2.63 14.86 12.49
CA ALA A 112 -3.37 15.52 13.56
C ALA A 112 -4.61 14.70 13.96
N ALA A 113 -4.98 14.78 15.23
CA ALA A 113 -6.22 14.24 15.76
C ALA A 113 -7.43 14.87 15.07
N ASP A 114 -8.51 14.08 14.96
CA ASP A 114 -9.84 14.52 14.52
C ASP A 114 -9.83 15.26 13.17
N THR A 115 -8.84 14.95 12.34
CA THR A 115 -8.67 15.50 10.99
C THR A 115 -8.99 14.40 9.98
N THR A 116 -9.76 14.76 8.96
CA THR A 116 -10.10 13.86 7.85
C THR A 116 -8.97 13.87 6.83
N TYR A 117 -8.41 12.68 6.58
CA TYR A 117 -7.38 12.46 5.57
C TYR A 117 -7.91 11.53 4.49
N HIS A 118 -7.69 11.91 3.24
CA HIS A 118 -8.12 11.19 2.05
C HIS A 118 -6.92 10.46 1.46
N PHE A 119 -6.98 9.14 1.45
CA PHE A 119 -5.93 8.27 0.92
C PHE A 119 -6.36 7.80 -0.45
N TRP A 120 -5.62 8.25 -1.45
CA TRP A 120 -5.95 8.00 -2.83
C TRP A 120 -4.99 7.00 -3.46
N ALA A 121 -5.52 6.15 -4.33
CA ALA A 121 -4.72 5.25 -5.13
C ALA A 121 -5.30 5.08 -6.53
N ASN A 122 -4.42 4.92 -7.53
CA ASN A 122 -4.84 4.51 -8.87
C ASN A 122 -3.79 3.66 -9.58
N ASN A 123 -4.28 2.90 -10.55
CA ASN A 123 -3.48 2.03 -11.41
C ASN A 123 -3.58 2.47 -12.88
N ASN A 124 -3.64 3.78 -13.12
CA ASN A 124 -3.89 4.31 -14.47
C ASN A 124 -2.76 4.03 -15.47
N SER A 125 -1.58 3.67 -14.96
CA SER A 125 -0.39 3.36 -15.78
C SER A 125 -0.33 1.90 -16.24
N PHE A 126 -1.22 1.01 -15.79
CA PHE A 126 -1.19 -0.41 -16.15
C PHE A 126 -2.59 -0.95 -16.47
N ILE A 127 -2.68 -1.84 -17.45
CA ILE A 127 -3.95 -2.44 -17.90
C ILE A 127 -4.46 -3.47 -16.89
N GLU A 128 -3.56 -4.23 -16.26
CA GLU A 128 -3.91 -5.31 -15.35
C GLU A 128 -4.34 -4.78 -13.97
N PRO A 129 -5.46 -5.25 -13.39
CA PRO A 129 -5.85 -4.92 -12.03
C PRO A 129 -4.76 -5.25 -11.01
N ARG A 130 -4.65 -4.43 -9.96
CA ARG A 130 -3.66 -4.62 -8.89
C ARG A 130 -4.31 -4.44 -7.52
N ASN A 131 -3.87 -5.25 -6.57
CA ASN A 131 -4.18 -5.06 -5.17
C ASN A 131 -3.06 -4.24 -4.54
N LEU A 132 -3.39 -3.06 -4.03
CA LEU A 132 -2.48 -2.23 -3.25
C LEU A 132 -2.83 -2.39 -1.77
N PHE A 133 -1.82 -2.77 -0.99
CA PHE A 133 -1.84 -2.76 0.47
C PHE A 133 -0.91 -1.67 0.95
N VAL A 134 -1.44 -0.78 1.79
CA VAL A 134 -0.68 0.26 2.48
C VAL A 134 -0.70 -0.02 3.96
N ARG A 135 0.47 -0.23 4.57
CA ARG A 135 0.61 -0.46 6.00
C ARG A 135 0.81 0.85 6.73
N PHE A 136 0.15 0.95 7.87
CA PHE A 136 0.25 2.05 8.81
C PHE A 136 0.77 1.49 10.12
N ARG A 137 1.83 2.10 10.66
CA ARG A 137 2.36 1.78 11.98
C ARG A 137 2.61 3.06 12.75
N ARG A 138 1.93 3.22 13.88
CA ARG A 138 2.16 4.35 14.79
C ARG A 138 3.55 4.21 15.42
N LEU A 139 4.22 5.34 15.55
CA LEU A 139 5.53 5.43 16.17
C LEU A 139 5.45 6.25 17.46
N ASP A 140 6.34 5.95 18.40
CA ASP A 140 6.42 6.63 19.70
C ASP A 140 7.14 7.99 19.62
N ASN A 141 7.29 8.55 18.42
CA ASN A 141 7.88 9.86 18.21
C ASN A 141 6.98 10.97 18.80
N ASN A 142 7.59 11.97 19.44
CA ASN A 142 6.86 13.13 19.92
C ASN A 142 6.35 13.97 18.73
N TYR A 143 5.03 13.99 18.56
CA TYR A 143 4.36 14.73 17.49
C TYR A 143 4.72 16.22 17.49
N GLU A 144 4.77 16.87 18.65
CA GLU A 144 4.99 18.32 18.73
C GLU A 144 6.34 18.74 18.13
N THR A 145 7.36 17.89 18.27
CA THR A 145 8.71 18.14 17.77
C THR A 145 9.04 17.43 16.45
N PHE A 146 8.11 16.66 15.90
CA PHE A 146 8.33 15.89 14.67
C PHE A 146 8.03 16.73 13.43
N ASP A 147 8.88 16.59 12.40
CA ASP A 147 8.62 17.07 11.05
C ASP A 147 8.97 15.97 10.04
N PRO A 148 8.16 15.76 8.97
CA PRO A 148 7.06 16.60 8.52
C PRO A 148 5.69 16.25 9.12
N LYS A 149 4.86 17.28 9.35
CA LYS A 149 3.43 17.15 9.69
C LYS A 149 2.56 17.39 8.45
N PHE A 150 1.43 16.69 8.36
CA PHE A 150 0.48 16.79 7.24
C PHE A 150 -0.91 17.28 7.68
#